data_AF-D4KCG3-F1
#
_entry.id   AF-D4KCG3-F1
#
_cell.length_a   1.000
_cell.length_b   1.000
_cell.length_c   1.000
_cell.angle_alpha   90.00
_cell.angle_beta   90.00
_cell.angle_gamma   90.00
#
_symmetry.space_group_name_H-M   'P 1'
#
loop_
_entity.id
_entity.type
_entity.pdbx_description
1 polymer ?
#
loop_
_entity_poly.entity_id
_entity_poly.type
_entity_poly.pdbx_seq_one_letter_code
_entity_poly.pdbx_strand_id
1 'polypeptide(L)'
;MGKTIDTSELLYRMGKYAEIDVEEEKHDAFMHFMLLLTRTIEKMPNAALIHKNPIDDEIMENQYKLTNAISLVTGRTRNDGWYSTWIGMTMKIVRLKSGESAGFRYIKDNEGHDYPGTMHTSCVVDYYISSDKKNVIVQTENTIYKFEKVKED
;
A
#
# COMPACT_ATOMS: atom_id res chain seq x y z
N MET A 1 5.56 -12.07 -19.69
CA MET A 1 5.10 -13.09 -18.72
C MET A 1 5.44 -12.61 -17.32
N GLY A 2 4.45 -12.15 -16.55
CA GLY A 2 4.66 -11.77 -15.16
C GLY A 2 4.86 -13.02 -14.31
N LYS A 3 5.97 -13.09 -13.57
CA LYS A 3 6.21 -14.17 -12.60
C LYS A 3 5.27 -13.96 -11.42
N THR A 4 4.35 -14.89 -11.19
CA THR A 4 3.60 -14.99 -9.92
C THR A 4 4.60 -15.38 -8.83
N ILE A 5 4.78 -14.51 -7.85
CA ILE A 5 5.57 -14.79 -6.66
C ILE A 5 4.56 -15.23 -5.59
N ASP A 6 4.68 -16.48 -5.14
CA ASP A 6 3.99 -16.96 -3.94
C ASP A 6 4.44 -16.09 -2.75
N THR A 7 3.52 -15.76 -1.84
CA THR A 7 3.80 -15.12 -0.56
C THR A 7 5.04 -15.68 0.15
N SER A 8 5.25 -17.00 0.14
CA SER A 8 6.45 -17.64 0.71
C SER A 8 7.75 -17.24 0.00
N GLU A 9 7.71 -17.18 -1.33
CA GLU A 9 8.84 -16.77 -2.18
C GLU A 9 9.10 -15.26 -2.11
N LEU A 10 8.03 -14.46 -1.91
CA LEU A 10 8.16 -13.03 -1.63
C LEU A 10 8.89 -12.86 -0.31
N LEU A 11 8.44 -13.52 0.77
CA LEU A 11 9.07 -13.51 2.09
C LEU A 11 10.52 -14.03 2.07
N TYR A 12 10.83 -15.03 1.25
CA TYR A 12 12.18 -15.54 1.07
C TYR A 12 13.10 -14.52 0.38
N ARG A 13 12.67 -13.94 -0.75
CA ARG A 13 13.42 -12.87 -1.44
C ARG A 13 13.58 -11.65 -0.56
N MET A 14 12.55 -11.36 0.21
CA MET A 14 12.49 -10.31 1.20
C MET A 14 13.57 -10.49 2.29
N GLY A 15 13.70 -11.68 2.87
CA GLY A 15 14.79 -12.02 3.79
C GLY A 15 16.17 -11.91 3.15
N LYS A 16 16.31 -12.28 1.87
CA LYS A 16 17.57 -12.12 1.11
C LYS A 16 17.97 -10.67 0.88
N TYR A 17 17.02 -9.75 0.69
CA TYR A 17 17.31 -8.32 0.56
C TYR A 17 17.82 -7.70 1.87
N ALA A 18 17.42 -8.24 3.02
CA ALA A 18 17.90 -7.78 4.30
C ALA A 18 19.38 -8.15 4.53
N GLU A 19 19.82 -9.30 4.02
CA GLU A 19 21.22 -9.73 4.10
C GLU A 19 22.18 -8.90 3.21
N ILE A 20 21.65 -8.02 2.35
CA ILE A 20 22.47 -7.12 1.53
C ILE A 20 22.84 -5.92 2.39
N ASP A 21 24.15 -5.63 2.49
CA ASP A 21 24.79 -4.64 3.36
C ASP A 21 24.31 -3.20 3.06
N VAL A 22 23.16 -2.82 3.62
CA VAL A 22 22.65 -1.45 3.69
C VAL A 22 22.94 -0.96 5.10
N GLU A 23 23.51 0.24 5.25
CA GLU A 23 23.80 0.89 6.54
C GLU A 23 22.79 0.52 7.63
N GLU A 24 23.27 0.19 8.84
CA GLU A 24 22.53 -0.47 9.93
C GLU A 24 21.12 0.15 10.20
N GLU A 25 20.99 1.48 10.17
CA GLU A 25 19.69 2.17 10.33
C GLU A 25 18.70 1.91 9.18
N LYS A 26 19.19 1.81 7.94
CA LYS A 26 18.38 1.46 6.76
C LYS A 26 18.02 -0.01 6.75
N HIS A 27 18.90 -0.88 7.25
CA HIS A 27 18.61 -2.30 7.44
C HIS A 27 17.51 -2.50 8.46
N ASP A 28 17.54 -1.82 9.60
CA ASP A 28 16.49 -1.93 10.63
C ASP A 28 15.15 -1.38 10.15
N ALA A 29 15.13 -0.23 9.47
CA ALA A 29 13.92 0.33 8.87
C ALA A 29 13.34 -0.59 7.78
N PHE A 30 14.22 -1.21 6.98
CA PHE A 30 13.86 -2.22 6.00
C PHE A 30 13.29 -3.46 6.69
N MET A 31 13.98 -4.05 7.66
CA MET A 31 13.49 -5.20 8.41
C MET A 31 12.17 -4.93 9.13
N HIS A 32 11.98 -3.71 9.64
CA HIS A 32 10.71 -3.28 10.21
C HIS A 32 9.61 -3.18 9.17
N PHE A 33 9.87 -2.57 8.00
CA PHE A 33 8.94 -2.56 6.87
C PHE A 33 8.58 -3.99 6.44
N MET A 34 9.55 -4.89 6.42
CA MET A 34 9.40 -6.25 5.94
C MET A 34 8.61 -7.09 6.93
N LEU A 35 8.80 -6.88 8.22
CA LEU A 35 7.96 -7.42 9.28
C LEU A 35 6.51 -6.92 9.15
N LEU A 36 6.32 -5.61 8.87
CA LEU A 36 4.99 -5.02 8.69
C LEU A 36 4.30 -5.52 7.42
N LEU A 37 5.05 -5.65 6.32
CA LEU A 37 4.57 -6.20 5.07
C LEU A 37 4.20 -7.68 5.26
N THR A 38 5.06 -8.46 5.90
CA THR A 38 4.78 -9.87 6.28
C THR A 38 3.50 -9.98 7.09
N ARG A 39 3.36 -9.21 8.17
CA ARG A 39 2.12 -9.19 9.00
C ARG A 39 0.88 -8.74 8.24
N THR A 40 1.04 -7.86 7.24
CA THR A 40 -0.04 -7.39 6.39
C THR A 40 -0.45 -8.47 5.39
N ILE A 41 0.53 -9.20 4.85
CA ILE A 41 0.36 -10.31 3.91
C ILE A 41 -0.18 -11.56 4.61
N GLU A 42 0.24 -11.88 5.83
CA GLU A 42 -0.28 -13.00 6.64
C GLU A 42 -1.79 -12.89 6.87
N LYS A 43 -2.32 -11.66 6.87
CA LYS A 43 -3.77 -11.37 6.95
C LYS A 43 -4.48 -11.45 5.58
N MET A 44 -3.76 -11.77 4.52
CA MET A 44 -4.24 -11.95 3.14
C MET A 44 -3.80 -13.32 2.59
N PRO A 45 -4.31 -14.44 3.13
CA PRO A 45 -3.97 -15.75 2.58
C PRO A 45 -4.39 -15.82 1.10
N ASN A 46 -3.45 -16.20 0.23
CA ASN A 46 -3.60 -16.40 -1.22
C ASN A 46 -3.55 -15.16 -2.14
N ALA A 47 -3.09 -14.00 -1.68
CA ALA A 47 -2.86 -12.86 -2.57
C ALA A 47 -1.46 -12.91 -3.21
N ALA A 48 -1.35 -13.30 -4.48
CA ALA A 48 -0.11 -13.14 -5.25
C ALA A 48 0.12 -11.64 -5.51
N LEU A 49 1.12 -11.04 -4.86
CA LEU A 49 1.47 -9.64 -5.05
C LEU A 49 2.49 -9.49 -6.18
N ILE A 50 2.28 -8.53 -7.07
CA ILE A 50 3.18 -8.22 -8.18
C ILE A 50 3.65 -6.78 -8.01
N HIS A 51 4.97 -6.57 -8.00
CA HIS A 51 5.56 -5.26 -8.20
C HIS A 51 5.40 -4.88 -9.68
N LYS A 52 4.55 -3.91 -9.99
CA LYS A 52 4.30 -3.44 -11.36
C LYS A 52 4.65 -1.97 -11.46
N ASN A 53 5.64 -1.62 -12.30
CA ASN A 53 5.87 -0.25 -12.73
C ASN A 53 6.01 -0.25 -14.27
N PRO A 54 5.18 0.49 -15.04
CA PRO A 54 4.12 1.41 -14.60
C PRO A 54 2.91 0.70 -13.98
N ILE A 55 2.12 1.48 -13.23
CA ILE A 55 0.83 1.02 -12.69
C ILE A 55 -0.15 0.77 -13.84
N ASP A 56 -0.99 -0.25 -13.68
CA ASP A 56 -1.95 -0.73 -14.68
C ASP A 56 -3.15 0.24 -14.79
N ASP A 57 -3.57 0.61 -16.00
CA ASP A 57 -4.68 1.55 -16.24
C ASP A 57 -5.96 1.10 -15.52
N GLU A 58 -6.20 -0.21 -15.41
CA GLU A 58 -7.36 -0.76 -14.69
C GLU A 58 -7.35 -0.35 -13.21
N ILE A 59 -6.17 -0.25 -12.58
CA ILE A 59 -6.04 0.20 -11.19
C ILE A 59 -6.37 1.68 -11.08
N MET A 60 -5.93 2.47 -12.06
CA MET A 60 -6.25 3.89 -12.10
C MET A 60 -7.74 4.15 -12.35
N GLU A 61 -8.48 3.23 -12.97
CA GLU A 61 -9.91 3.37 -13.23
C GLU A 61 -10.80 2.98 -12.04
N ASN A 62 -10.37 1.99 -11.27
CA ASN A 62 -11.08 1.42 -10.14
C ASN A 62 -11.17 2.36 -8.91
N GLN A 63 -12.18 2.10 -8.08
CA GLN A 63 -12.34 2.73 -6.77
C GLN A 63 -11.87 1.79 -5.65
N TYR A 64 -11.19 2.35 -4.67
CA TYR A 64 -10.61 1.62 -3.56
C TYR A 64 -11.00 2.26 -2.23
N LYS A 65 -11.37 1.43 -1.27
CA LYS A 65 -11.53 1.83 0.13
C LYS A 65 -10.17 1.81 0.82
N LEU A 66 -9.79 2.90 1.48
CA LEU A 66 -8.64 2.91 2.39
C LEU A 66 -9.01 2.15 3.66
N THR A 67 -8.48 0.95 3.84
CA THR A 67 -8.83 0.08 4.97
C THR A 67 -7.87 0.22 6.15
N ASN A 68 -6.63 0.64 5.89
CA ASN A 68 -5.66 0.90 6.95
C ASN A 68 -4.58 1.87 6.49
N ALA A 69 -4.04 2.64 7.44
CA ALA A 69 -2.83 3.43 7.28
C ALA A 69 -1.92 3.12 8.47
N ILE A 70 -0.73 2.61 8.25
CA ILE A 70 0.20 2.14 9.29
C ILE A 70 1.41 3.05 9.30
N SER A 71 1.75 3.60 10.48
CA SER A 71 2.98 4.38 10.64
C SER A 71 4.20 3.48 10.53
N LEU A 72 5.17 3.86 9.69
CA LEU A 72 6.44 3.14 9.62
C LEU A 72 7.28 3.29 10.89
N VAL A 73 7.08 4.38 11.64
CA VAL A 73 7.82 4.64 12.89
C VAL A 73 7.33 3.73 14.02
N THR A 74 6.03 3.50 14.12
CA THR A 74 5.43 2.80 15.27
C THR A 74 4.91 1.41 14.95
N GLY A 75 4.78 1.08 13.65
CA GLY A 75 4.17 -0.16 13.18
C GLY A 75 2.68 -0.29 13.52
N ARG A 76 2.02 0.78 13.97
CA ARG A 76 0.61 0.78 14.38
C ARG A 76 -0.26 1.54 13.37
N THR A 77 -1.55 1.19 13.34
CA THR A 77 -2.56 1.98 12.63
C THR A 77 -2.51 3.43 13.13
N ARG A 78 -2.43 4.35 12.19
CA ARG A 78 -2.42 5.79 12.43
C ARG A 78 -3.80 6.24 12.85
N ASN A 79 -3.84 6.97 13.96
CA ASN A 79 -5.02 7.64 14.49
C ASN A 79 -4.77 9.14 14.73
N ASP A 80 -3.61 9.63 14.32
CA ASP A 80 -3.22 11.03 14.39
C ASP A 80 -3.75 11.82 13.19
N GLY A 81 -3.89 13.14 13.35
CA GLY A 81 -4.31 14.05 12.28
C GLY A 81 -5.57 13.59 11.55
N TRP A 82 -5.51 13.56 10.22
CA TRP A 82 -6.61 13.19 9.35
C TRP A 82 -6.71 11.69 9.06
N TYR A 83 -5.79 10.86 9.56
CA TYR A 83 -5.74 9.42 9.23
C TYR A 83 -7.00 8.68 9.69
N SER A 84 -7.55 9.05 10.85
CA SER A 84 -8.80 8.48 11.36
C SER A 84 -10.00 8.77 10.46
N THR A 85 -10.02 9.94 9.80
CA THR A 85 -11.05 10.32 8.82
C THR A 85 -10.84 9.62 7.49
N TRP A 86 -9.59 9.50 7.03
CA TRP A 86 -9.28 8.86 5.74
C TRP A 86 -9.56 7.36 5.74
N ILE A 87 -9.30 6.67 6.86
CA ILE A 87 -9.61 5.25 6.98
C ILE A 87 -11.13 5.06 6.86
N GLY A 88 -11.53 4.26 5.88
CA GLY A 88 -12.91 4.03 5.50
C GLY A 88 -13.36 4.77 4.25
N MET A 89 -12.65 5.83 3.84
CA MET A 89 -12.99 6.59 2.64
C MET A 89 -12.78 5.78 1.37
N THR A 90 -13.61 6.06 0.37
CA THR A 90 -13.44 5.55 -0.99
C THR A 90 -12.68 6.56 -1.83
N MET A 91 -11.66 6.09 -2.54
CA MET A 91 -10.71 6.91 -3.26
C MET A 91 -10.36 6.29 -4.61
N LYS A 92 -9.87 7.13 -5.52
CA LYS A 92 -9.29 6.72 -6.81
C LYS A 92 -7.80 7.05 -6.80
N ILE A 93 -6.97 6.08 -7.20
CA ILE A 93 -5.53 6.28 -7.31
C ILE A 93 -5.27 7.06 -8.60
N VAL A 94 -4.74 8.27 -8.51
CA VAL A 94 -4.48 9.15 -9.67
C VAL A 94 -2.99 9.32 -9.96
N ARG A 95 -2.12 9.03 -9.00
CA ARG A 95 -0.66 9.04 -9.19
C ARG A 95 0.02 8.08 -8.24
N LEU A 96 0.83 7.17 -8.78
CA LEU A 96 1.63 6.24 -8.01
C LEU A 96 2.98 6.00 -8.71
N LYS A 97 4.00 6.77 -8.32
CA LYS A 97 5.33 6.72 -8.91
C LYS A 97 6.38 6.84 -7.80
N SER A 98 7.32 5.89 -7.77
CA SER A 98 8.42 5.90 -6.80
C SER A 98 9.20 7.21 -6.88
N GLY A 99 9.53 7.79 -5.72
CA GLY A 99 10.19 9.10 -5.58
C GLY A 99 9.27 10.31 -5.69
N GLU A 100 7.96 10.14 -5.94
CA GLU A 100 6.98 11.23 -5.98
C GLU A 100 5.86 11.00 -4.96
N SER A 101 5.21 12.08 -4.48
CA SER A 101 4.04 11.97 -3.62
C SER A 101 2.92 11.16 -4.28
N ALA A 102 2.36 10.16 -3.60
CA ALA A 102 1.16 9.49 -4.10
C ALA A 102 0.00 10.50 -4.18
N GLY A 103 -0.82 10.34 -5.22
CA GLY A 103 -2.01 11.14 -5.44
C GLY A 103 -3.25 10.26 -5.38
N PHE A 104 -4.19 10.63 -4.52
CA PHE A 104 -5.49 9.99 -4.42
C PHE A 104 -6.59 11.05 -4.54
N ARG A 105 -7.64 10.74 -5.29
CA ARG A 105 -8.85 11.58 -5.36
C ARG A 105 -9.93 10.97 -4.48
N TYR A 106 -10.53 11.77 -3.61
CA TYR A 106 -11.66 11.32 -2.81
C TYR A 106 -12.89 11.09 -3.70
N ILE A 107 -13.65 10.05 -3.41
CA ILE A 107 -14.93 9.75 -4.06
C ILE A 107 -16.05 9.77 -3.03
N LYS A 108 -15.89 8.99 -1.94
CA LYS A 108 -16.83 8.97 -0.82
C LYS A 108 -16.10 9.08 0.51
N ASP A 109 -16.75 9.72 1.48
CA ASP A 109 -16.29 9.71 2.87
C ASP A 109 -16.45 8.33 3.51
N ASN A 110 -16.14 8.22 4.80
CA ASN A 110 -16.24 6.98 5.55
C ASN A 110 -17.69 6.60 5.92
N GLU A 111 -18.67 7.48 5.70
CA GLU A 111 -20.11 7.23 5.86
C GLU A 111 -20.77 6.83 4.52
N GLY A 112 -20.06 7.03 3.40
CA GLY A 112 -20.53 6.67 2.06
C GLY A 112 -21.13 7.83 1.28
N HIS A 113 -21.03 9.07 1.77
CA HIS A 113 -21.46 10.27 1.06
C HIS A 113 -20.39 10.75 0.09
N ASP A 114 -20.80 11.35 -1.03
CA ASP A 114 -19.87 11.91 -2.00
C ASP A 114 -18.98 12.98 -1.35
N TYR A 115 -17.68 12.84 -1.52
CA TYR A 115 -16.69 13.70 -0.86
C TYR A 115 -15.65 14.20 -1.86
N PRO A 116 -15.64 15.50 -2.20
CA PRO A 116 -14.71 16.06 -3.16
C PRO A 116 -13.34 16.32 -2.53
N GLY A 117 -12.28 16.22 -3.33
CA GLY A 117 -10.94 16.66 -2.98
C GLY A 117 -9.85 15.64 -3.29
N THR A 118 -8.65 15.89 -2.79
CA THR A 118 -7.49 15.03 -3.03
C THR A 118 -6.65 14.86 -1.76
N MET A 119 -6.00 13.70 -1.66
CA MET A 119 -4.99 13.39 -0.68
C MET A 119 -3.62 13.36 -1.36
N HIS A 120 -2.67 14.09 -0.77
CA HIS A 120 -1.26 14.00 -1.11
C HIS A 120 -0.51 13.42 0.07
N THR A 121 0.36 12.45 -0.21
CA THR A 121 1.18 11.79 0.80
C THR A 121 2.64 12.24 0.70
N SER A 122 3.48 11.75 1.60
CA SER A 122 4.93 11.73 1.37
C SER A 122 5.30 10.88 0.14
N CYS A 123 6.55 10.92 -0.29
CA CYS A 123 6.98 10.25 -1.53
C CYS A 123 6.76 8.74 -1.45
N VAL A 124 6.30 8.14 -2.55
CA VAL A 124 6.17 6.69 -2.68
C VAL A 124 7.56 6.08 -2.68
N VAL A 125 7.75 5.10 -1.82
CA VAL A 125 8.94 4.26 -1.81
C VAL A 125 8.67 3.05 -2.72
N ASP A 126 7.56 2.36 -2.47
CA ASP A 126 7.20 1.12 -3.15
C ASP A 126 5.67 0.88 -3.13
N TYR A 127 5.19 -0.04 -3.95
CA TYR A 127 3.81 -0.50 -3.92
C TYR A 127 3.62 -1.91 -4.47
N TYR A 128 2.59 -2.58 -3.94
CA TYR A 128 2.27 -3.97 -4.25
C TYR A 128 0.80 -4.08 -4.64
N ILE A 129 0.52 -4.81 -5.71
CA ILE A 129 -0.84 -4.99 -6.22
C ILE A 129 -1.11 -6.48 -6.29
N SER A 130 -2.24 -6.93 -5.74
CA SER A 130 -2.65 -8.33 -5.88
C SER A 130 -2.94 -8.67 -7.34
N SER A 131 -2.73 -9.93 -7.71
CA SER A 131 -2.94 -10.42 -9.07
C SER A 131 -4.39 -10.21 -9.55
N ASP A 132 -5.35 -10.27 -8.64
CA ASP A 132 -6.77 -9.99 -8.88
C ASP A 132 -7.14 -8.50 -8.76
N LYS A 133 -6.14 -7.64 -8.53
CA LYS A 133 -6.27 -6.18 -8.43
C LYS A 133 -7.20 -5.68 -7.31
N LYS A 134 -7.61 -6.57 -6.40
CA LYS A 134 -8.49 -6.25 -5.28
C LYS A 134 -7.77 -5.59 -4.12
N ASN A 135 -6.46 -5.82 -3.96
CA ASN A 135 -5.68 -5.24 -2.90
C ASN A 135 -4.55 -4.41 -3.49
N VAL A 136 -4.40 -3.20 -2.97
CA VAL A 136 -3.26 -2.32 -3.29
C VAL A 136 -2.62 -1.91 -1.97
N ILE A 137 -1.32 -2.12 -1.85
CA ILE A 137 -0.52 -1.66 -0.72
C ILE A 137 0.43 -0.61 -1.26
N VAL A 138 0.39 0.59 -0.69
CA VAL A 138 1.28 1.69 -1.05
C VAL A 138 2.15 2.01 0.15
N GLN A 139 3.47 1.91 -0.03
CA GLN A 139 4.43 2.41 0.94
C GLN A 139 4.91 3.79 0.51
N THR A 140 4.76 4.74 1.42
CA THR A 140 5.42 6.04 1.33
C THR A 140 6.52 6.14 2.36
N GLU A 141 7.29 7.22 2.35
CA GLU A 141 8.39 7.46 3.32
C GLU A 141 7.96 7.30 4.79
N ASN A 142 6.68 7.53 5.12
CA ASN A 142 6.21 7.59 6.51
C ASN A 142 5.07 6.61 6.81
N THR A 143 4.36 6.11 5.80
CA THR A 143 3.09 5.41 5.99
C THR A 143 2.92 4.29 4.97
N ILE A 144 2.43 3.13 5.44
CA ILE A 144 1.91 2.06 4.59
C ILE A 144 0.39 2.20 4.52
N TYR A 145 -0.14 2.44 3.33
CA TYR A 145 -1.57 2.48 3.06
C TYR A 145 -2.04 1.14 2.49
N LYS A 146 -3.14 0.62 3.03
CA LYS A 146 -3.80 -0.60 2.52
C LYS A 146 -5.15 -0.23 1.91
N PHE A 147 -5.33 -0.62 0.66
CA PHE A 147 -6.52 -0.36 -0.13
C PHE A 147 -7.20 -1.67 -0.55
N GLU A 148 -8.53 -1.68 -0.51
CA GLU A 148 -9.35 -2.79 -1.01
C GLU A 148 -10.31 -2.27 -2.08
N LYS A 149 -10.39 -2.95 -3.23
CA LYS A 149 -11.25 -2.57 -4.35
C LYS A 149 -12.72 -2.62 -3.89
N VAL A 150 -13.45 -1.55 -4.15
CA VAL A 150 -14.90 -1.51 -3.91
C VAL A 150 -15.57 -2.46 -4.90
N LYS A 151 -16.48 -3.32 -4.42
CA LYS A 151 -17.25 -4.20 -5.30
C LYS A 151 -18.17 -3.33 -6.17
N GLU A 152 -18.16 -3.58 -7.47
CA GLU A 152 -19.23 -3.08 -8.34
C GLU A 152 -20.44 -4.00 -8.13
N ASP A 153 -21.60 -3.38 -7.86
CA ASP A 153 -22.89 -4.08 -7.73
C ASP A 153 -23.41 -4.54 -9.10
#